data_AF-A0A138AVM1-F1
#
_entry.id   AF-A0A138AVM1-F1
#
_cell.length_a   1.000
_cell.length_b   1.000
_cell.length_c   1.000
_cell.angle_alpha   90.00
_cell.angle_beta   90.00
_cell.angle_gamma   90.00
#
_symmetry.space_group_name_H-M   'P 1'
#
loop_
_entity.id
_entity.type
_entity.pdbx_description
1 polymer ?
#
loop_
_entity_poly.entity_id
_entity_poly.type
_entity_poly.pdbx_seq_one_letter_code
_entity_poly.pdbx_strand_id
1 'polypeptide(L)'
;MGAPARSGSPSASNDELTVNPCAVDEASLAPADLFSSLACLRYGASDEPPRWREAAALLAQDPGIVERSVWAAAAAGDARAIAAHLSVDPALATTAGGPFGWHPLTYLCYSRVVPDDSPDRPLAAAELLLDSGADPNTGFLHSGLPTPFTAITGVFGEGEEGAGRQPRHPRSMELAILLLARGAHPADQQALYNRMFRPDDSHLELLFAHGLAEAGPGPWDTRAGADTESRAQVWRRQVDWAAQHGFTERLALLAENGIDTAGVTVILPVIPDDPNARGADGATPLHHAAWTGDLDLIRALLDAGADRTVVDLQYGTTPREWAEHAYQLEAVRLLS
;
A
#
# COMPACT_ATOMS: atom_id res chain seq x y z
N MET A 1 12.33 44.45 23.75
CA MET A 1 12.40 42.97 23.78
C MET A 1 11.62 42.45 22.59
N GLY A 2 12.30 42.23 21.47
CA GLY A 2 11.70 41.60 20.29
C GLY A 2 11.93 40.10 20.38
N ALA A 3 10.87 39.31 20.31
CA ALA A 3 10.96 37.85 20.23
C ALA A 3 11.68 37.44 18.93
N PRO A 4 12.54 36.41 18.94
CA PRO A 4 13.21 35.96 17.74
C PRO A 4 12.20 35.27 16.83
N ALA A 5 12.22 35.63 15.55
CA ALA A 5 11.51 34.92 14.50
C ALA A 5 11.99 33.47 14.47
N ARG A 6 11.06 32.51 14.55
CA ARG A 6 11.34 31.10 14.31
C ARG A 6 11.81 30.95 12.86
N SER A 7 13.04 30.50 12.68
CA SER A 7 13.57 30.09 11.38
C SER A 7 12.73 28.93 10.86
N GLY A 8 11.97 29.15 9.79
CA GLY A 8 11.38 28.06 9.02
C GLY A 8 12.51 27.20 8.44
N SER A 9 12.41 25.88 8.60
CA SER A 9 13.30 24.95 7.92
C SER A 9 13.19 25.16 6.40
N PRO A 10 14.30 25.08 5.65
CA PRO A 10 14.27 25.21 4.20
C PRO A 10 13.42 24.07 3.59
N SER A 11 12.60 24.39 2.59
CA SER A 11 11.90 23.39 1.77
C SER A 11 12.93 22.52 1.05
N ALA A 12 12.85 21.21 1.20
CA ALA A 12 13.66 20.27 0.39
C ALA A 12 13.26 20.38 -1.08
N SER A 13 14.21 20.20 -2.00
CA SER A 13 13.87 20.12 -3.42
C SER A 13 13.18 18.79 -3.76
N ASN A 14 12.31 18.76 -4.78
CA ASN A 14 11.68 17.51 -5.22
C ASN A 14 12.73 16.42 -5.57
N ASP A 15 13.91 16.80 -6.03
CA ASP A 15 15.02 15.87 -6.34
C ASP A 15 15.55 15.18 -5.07
N GLU A 16 15.62 15.89 -3.94
CA GLU A 16 16.07 15.32 -2.66
C GLU A 16 15.03 14.38 -2.03
N LEU A 17 13.75 14.55 -2.38
CA LEU A 17 12.63 13.71 -1.91
C LEU A 17 12.34 12.53 -2.84
N THR A 18 12.93 12.52 -4.04
CA THR A 18 12.67 11.52 -5.06
C THR A 18 13.49 10.26 -4.79
N VAL A 19 12.80 9.12 -4.74
CA VAL A 19 13.41 7.80 -4.58
C VAL A 19 12.85 6.87 -5.66
N ASN A 20 13.73 6.09 -6.30
CA ASN A 20 13.33 4.97 -7.15
C ASN A 20 13.77 3.65 -6.49
N PRO A 21 12.92 3.02 -5.66
CA PRO A 21 13.27 1.77 -4.98
C PRO A 21 13.57 0.63 -5.94
N CYS A 22 12.98 0.66 -7.14
CA CYS A 22 13.18 -0.35 -8.18
C CYS A 22 14.51 -0.22 -8.93
N ALA A 23 15.23 0.89 -8.77
CA ALA A 23 16.55 1.10 -9.39
C ALA A 23 17.72 0.54 -8.55
N VAL A 24 17.46 0.05 -7.34
CA VAL A 24 18.49 -0.51 -6.47
C VAL A 24 19.03 -1.83 -7.02
N ASP A 25 20.35 -1.93 -7.18
CA ASP A 25 21.04 -3.16 -7.56
C ASP A 25 21.20 -4.09 -6.34
N GLU A 26 20.24 -5.00 -6.19
CA GLU A 26 20.16 -5.94 -5.07
C GLU A 26 21.34 -6.91 -5.00
N ALA A 27 21.98 -7.22 -6.13
CA ALA A 27 23.12 -8.13 -6.15
C ALA A 27 24.36 -7.53 -5.45
N SER A 28 24.38 -6.20 -5.27
CA SER A 28 25.45 -5.46 -4.60
C SER A 28 25.21 -5.20 -3.11
N LEU A 29 24.00 -5.46 -2.61
CA LEU A 29 23.60 -5.06 -1.26
C LEU A 29 24.21 -5.95 -0.17
N ALA A 30 24.55 -5.32 0.96
CA ALA A 30 24.84 -6.06 2.18
C ALA A 30 23.58 -6.79 2.69
N PRO A 31 23.71 -7.89 3.47
CA PRO A 31 22.56 -8.72 3.86
C PRO A 31 21.40 -7.97 4.52
N ALA A 32 21.68 -6.96 5.35
CA ALA A 32 20.64 -6.18 6.03
C ALA A 32 19.87 -5.25 5.07
N ASP A 33 20.55 -4.70 4.07
CA ASP A 33 19.93 -3.86 3.04
C ASP A 33 19.18 -4.73 2.03
N LEU A 34 19.73 -5.89 1.66
CA LEU A 34 19.04 -6.88 0.83
C LEU A 34 17.74 -7.32 1.49
N PHE A 35 17.78 -7.66 2.79
CA PHE A 35 16.58 -7.97 3.57
C PHE A 35 15.56 -6.83 3.50
N SER A 36 15.98 -5.59 3.79
CA SER A 36 15.10 -4.43 3.78
C SER A 36 14.48 -4.17 2.40
N SER A 37 15.25 -4.38 1.33
CA SER A 37 14.78 -4.26 -0.05
C SER A 37 13.74 -5.32 -0.40
N LEU A 38 14.02 -6.59 -0.07
CA LEU A 38 13.12 -7.72 -0.33
C LEU A 38 11.84 -7.65 0.52
N ALA A 39 11.92 -7.13 1.74
CA ALA A 39 10.80 -7.05 2.67
C ALA A 39 9.75 -6.02 2.27
N CYS A 40 10.15 -4.91 1.64
CA CYS A 40 9.28 -3.77 1.40
C CYS A 40 8.61 -3.80 0.02
N LEU A 41 7.37 -3.29 -0.06
CA LEU A 41 6.79 -2.90 -1.34
C LEU A 41 7.62 -1.79 -1.97
N ARG A 42 7.80 -1.89 -3.29
CA ARG A 42 8.53 -0.90 -4.09
C ARG A 42 7.64 -0.18 -5.10
N TYR A 43 6.39 -0.62 -5.20
CA TYR A 43 5.42 -0.19 -6.19
C TYR A 43 5.98 -0.32 -7.61
N GLY A 44 6.46 -1.51 -7.93
CA GLY A 44 6.98 -1.84 -9.26
C GLY A 44 6.69 -3.28 -9.67
N ALA A 45 7.00 -3.61 -10.92
CA ALA A 45 6.67 -4.90 -11.54
C ALA A 45 7.35 -6.13 -10.90
N SER A 46 8.19 -5.93 -9.88
CA SER A 46 8.85 -7.00 -9.13
C SER A 46 8.21 -7.25 -7.76
N ASP A 47 7.20 -6.49 -7.35
CA ASP A 47 6.48 -6.78 -6.10
C ASP A 47 5.66 -8.06 -6.28
N GLU A 48 5.99 -9.08 -5.50
CA GLU A 48 5.34 -10.38 -5.54
C GLU A 48 5.66 -11.22 -4.29
N PRO A 49 4.80 -12.18 -3.92
CA PRO A 49 5.00 -13.01 -2.72
C PRO A 49 6.36 -13.71 -2.59
N PRO A 50 7.02 -14.19 -3.67
CA PRO A 50 8.38 -14.71 -3.58
C PRO A 50 9.40 -13.77 -2.91
N ARG A 51 9.35 -12.45 -3.17
CA ARG A 51 10.30 -11.49 -2.56
C ARG A 51 10.21 -11.46 -1.04
N TRP A 52 9.01 -11.32 -0.51
CA TRP A 52 8.83 -11.21 0.94
C TRP A 52 9.09 -12.55 1.64
N ARG A 53 8.83 -13.67 0.95
CA ARG A 53 9.23 -15.01 1.42
C ARG A 53 10.75 -15.15 1.48
N GLU A 54 11.48 -14.61 0.50
CA GLU A 54 12.94 -14.57 0.52
C GLU A 54 13.46 -13.71 1.68
N ALA A 55 12.88 -12.52 1.90
CA ALA A 55 13.21 -11.69 3.06
C ALA A 55 12.99 -12.43 4.40
N ALA A 56 11.84 -13.10 4.55
CA ALA A 56 11.55 -13.91 5.74
C ALA A 56 12.57 -15.06 5.90
N ALA A 57 12.96 -15.72 4.80
CA ALA A 57 13.97 -16.77 4.81
C ALA A 57 15.37 -16.24 5.19
N LEU A 58 15.76 -15.05 4.74
CA LEU A 58 17.01 -14.41 5.14
C LEU A 58 17.04 -14.11 6.64
N LEU A 59 15.95 -13.55 7.18
CA LEU A 59 15.84 -13.26 8.60
C LEU A 59 15.85 -14.54 9.46
N ALA A 60 15.18 -15.60 8.99
CA ALA A 60 15.18 -16.89 9.68
C ALA A 60 16.56 -17.56 9.69
N GLN A 61 17.34 -17.40 8.61
CA GLN A 61 18.70 -17.94 8.50
C GLN A 61 19.71 -17.15 9.33
N ASP A 62 19.56 -15.83 9.39
CA ASP A 62 20.42 -14.93 10.18
C ASP A 62 19.58 -13.90 10.95
N PRO A 63 19.11 -14.27 12.16
CA PRO A 63 18.38 -13.34 13.02
C PRO A 63 19.19 -12.10 13.42
N GLY A 64 20.53 -12.15 13.33
CA GLY A 64 21.41 -11.02 13.64
C GLY A 64 21.31 -9.87 12.62
N ILE A 65 20.59 -10.03 11.51
CA ILE A 65 20.33 -8.96 10.53
C ILE A 65 19.78 -7.70 11.20
N VAL A 66 18.82 -7.84 12.12
CA VAL A 66 18.17 -6.70 12.79
C VAL A 66 19.11 -5.97 13.76
N GLU A 67 20.13 -6.65 14.28
CA GLU A 67 21.12 -6.04 15.18
C GLU A 67 22.14 -5.18 14.43
N ARG A 68 22.27 -5.36 13.11
CA ARG A 68 23.27 -4.66 12.29
C ARG A 68 22.74 -3.38 11.64
N SER A 69 21.42 -3.20 11.58
CA SER A 69 20.79 -2.07 10.90
C SER A 69 19.44 -1.74 11.53
N VAL A 70 19.25 -0.47 11.93
CA VAL A 70 17.95 0.03 12.44
C VAL A 70 16.86 -0.04 11.37
N TRP A 71 17.21 0.12 10.09
CA TRP A 71 16.26 0.02 8.97
C TRP A 71 15.80 -1.42 8.76
N ALA A 72 16.72 -2.39 8.88
CA ALA A 72 16.36 -3.80 8.87
C ALA A 72 15.53 -4.19 10.10
N ALA A 73 15.87 -3.68 11.29
CA ALA A 73 15.06 -3.88 12.49
C ALA A 73 13.63 -3.33 12.32
N ALA A 74 13.48 -2.16 11.70
CA ALA A 74 12.18 -1.58 11.41
C ALA A 74 11.39 -2.36 10.35
N ALA A 75 12.04 -2.79 9.25
CA ALA A 75 11.41 -3.66 8.25
C ALA A 75 10.96 -5.01 8.84
N ALA A 76 11.68 -5.53 9.83
CA ALA A 76 11.30 -6.75 10.55
C ALA A 76 10.24 -6.51 11.64
N GLY A 77 9.91 -5.25 11.96
CA GLY A 77 9.06 -4.91 13.11
C GLY A 77 9.65 -5.30 14.46
N ASP A 78 10.98 -5.40 14.59
CA ASP A 78 11.63 -5.82 15.83
C ASP A 78 11.86 -4.64 16.78
N ALA A 79 10.89 -4.39 17.65
CA ALA A 79 10.95 -3.32 18.65
C ALA A 79 12.17 -3.43 19.58
N ARG A 80 12.63 -4.64 19.91
CA ARG A 80 13.77 -4.85 20.80
C ARG A 80 15.07 -4.44 20.10
N ALA A 81 15.27 -4.85 18.85
CA ALA A 81 16.43 -4.47 18.07
C ALA A 81 16.44 -2.95 17.82
N ILE A 82 15.29 -2.35 17.49
CA ILE A 82 15.16 -0.89 17.37
C ILE A 82 15.57 -0.21 18.68
N ALA A 83 15.04 -0.65 19.83
CA ALA A 83 15.40 -0.06 21.13
C ALA A 83 16.91 -0.13 21.42
N ALA A 84 17.57 -1.23 21.04
CA ALA A 84 19.01 -1.36 21.18
C ALA A 84 19.77 -0.33 20.33
N HIS A 85 19.40 -0.15 19.06
CA HIS A 85 19.99 0.87 18.18
C HIS A 85 19.78 2.29 18.73
N LEU A 86 18.55 2.60 19.14
CA LEU A 86 18.21 3.93 19.66
C LEU A 86 18.88 4.22 21.01
N SER A 87 19.21 3.20 21.80
CA SER A 87 19.98 3.39 23.04
C SER A 87 21.43 3.85 22.79
N VAL A 88 21.98 3.47 21.64
CA VAL A 88 23.33 3.86 21.20
C VAL A 88 23.30 5.20 20.49
N ASP A 89 22.33 5.39 19.58
CA ASP A 89 22.13 6.63 18.84
C ASP A 89 20.63 6.93 18.66
N PRO A 90 20.06 7.81 19.51
CA PRO A 90 18.65 8.20 19.41
C PRO A 90 18.28 8.88 18.08
N ALA A 91 19.24 9.51 17.39
CA ALA A 91 18.96 10.20 16.13
C ALA A 91 18.55 9.25 15.01
N LEU A 92 18.86 7.95 15.15
CA LEU A 92 18.49 6.92 14.18
C LEU A 92 16.97 6.83 13.96
N ALA A 93 16.13 7.19 14.95
CA ALA A 93 14.68 7.21 14.79
C ALA A 93 14.21 8.16 13.67
N THR A 94 14.98 9.21 13.40
CA THR A 94 14.69 10.26 12.41
C THR A 94 15.72 10.33 11.29
N THR A 95 16.63 9.36 11.19
CA THR A 95 17.71 9.38 10.19
C THR A 95 17.34 8.52 8.99
N ALA A 96 17.34 9.14 7.81
CA ALA A 96 17.19 8.45 6.53
C ALA A 96 18.41 7.57 6.22
N GLY A 97 18.18 6.38 5.67
CA GLY A 97 19.24 5.47 5.24
C GLY A 97 18.70 4.13 4.73
N GLY A 98 19.47 3.05 4.88
CA GLY A 98 19.16 1.76 4.26
C GLY A 98 19.23 1.81 2.72
N PRO A 99 18.74 0.78 2.01
CA PRO A 99 18.86 0.69 0.54
C PRO A 99 18.12 1.78 -0.24
N PHE A 100 17.17 2.49 0.39
CA PHE A 100 16.29 3.46 -0.27
C PHE A 100 16.45 4.87 0.28
N GLY A 101 17.32 5.09 1.27
CA GLY A 101 17.41 6.38 1.96
C GLY A 101 16.11 6.74 2.68
N TRP A 102 15.39 5.76 3.23
CA TRP A 102 14.14 6.00 3.96
C TRP A 102 14.38 6.08 5.46
N HIS A 103 13.45 6.73 6.18
CA HIS A 103 13.39 6.66 7.64
C HIS A 103 12.95 5.25 8.09
N PRO A 104 13.33 4.81 9.31
CA PRO A 104 12.94 3.49 9.82
C PRO A 104 11.42 3.26 9.80
N LEU A 105 10.62 4.26 10.16
CA LEU A 105 9.16 4.14 10.15
C LEU A 105 8.60 3.85 8.75
N THR A 106 9.21 4.38 7.68
CA THR A 106 8.80 4.07 6.31
C THR A 106 9.07 2.60 5.98
N TYR A 107 10.24 2.06 6.34
CA TYR A 107 10.54 0.63 6.16
C TYR A 107 9.53 -0.27 6.87
N LEU A 108 9.17 0.07 8.11
CA LEU A 108 8.14 -0.66 8.86
C LEU A 108 6.81 -0.66 8.11
N CYS A 109 6.35 0.51 7.66
CA CYS A 109 5.06 0.65 6.99
C CYS A 109 4.99 -0.09 5.63
N TYR A 110 6.11 -0.16 4.91
CA TYR A 110 6.17 -0.78 3.59
C TYR A 110 6.49 -2.28 3.64
N SER A 111 6.91 -2.80 4.79
CA SER A 111 7.25 -4.22 4.94
C SER A 111 6.06 -5.15 4.74
N ARG A 112 6.32 -6.33 4.17
CA ARG A 112 5.38 -7.46 4.05
C ARG A 112 5.91 -8.72 4.72
N VAL A 113 6.98 -8.60 5.52
CA VAL A 113 7.49 -9.68 6.36
C VAL A 113 6.70 -9.69 7.66
N VAL A 114 6.11 -10.84 7.99
CA VAL A 114 5.50 -11.10 9.30
C VAL A 114 6.43 -12.03 10.07
N PRO A 115 6.97 -11.63 11.23
CA PRO A 115 7.61 -12.58 12.13
C PRO A 115 6.55 -13.57 12.65
N ASP A 116 6.75 -14.87 12.42
CA ASP A 116 5.80 -15.95 12.75
C ASP A 116 5.44 -16.07 14.24
N ASP A 117 6.19 -15.41 15.14
CA ASP A 117 6.20 -15.68 16.57
C ASP A 117 5.61 -14.56 17.45
N SER A 118 5.18 -13.42 16.89
CA SER A 118 4.47 -12.40 17.68
C SER A 118 3.77 -11.37 16.79
N PRO A 119 2.44 -11.44 16.62
CA PRO A 119 1.73 -10.56 15.70
C PRO A 119 1.74 -9.09 16.18
N ASP A 120 1.96 -8.80 17.47
CA ASP A 120 1.99 -7.42 18.01
C ASP A 120 3.32 -6.68 17.80
N ARG A 121 4.36 -7.35 17.29
CA ARG A 121 5.71 -6.78 17.14
C ARG A 121 5.75 -5.52 16.27
N PRO A 122 5.14 -5.48 15.07
CA PRO A 122 5.16 -4.27 14.24
C PRO A 122 4.50 -3.06 14.91
N LEU A 123 3.45 -3.27 15.70
CA LEU A 123 2.77 -2.18 16.40
C LEU A 123 3.68 -1.59 17.49
N ALA A 124 4.27 -2.43 18.33
CA ALA A 124 5.22 -1.98 19.35
C ALA A 124 6.45 -1.28 18.76
N ALA A 125 6.94 -1.76 17.61
CA ALA A 125 8.04 -1.12 16.87
C ALA A 125 7.65 0.27 16.35
N ALA A 126 6.44 0.42 15.81
CA ALA A 126 5.93 1.70 15.34
C ALA A 126 5.72 2.68 16.50
N GLU A 127 5.14 2.23 17.62
CA GLU A 127 4.97 3.03 18.84
C GLU A 127 6.33 3.55 19.34
N LEU A 128 7.33 2.67 19.44
CA LEU A 128 8.67 3.05 19.88
C LEU A 128 9.31 4.09 18.95
N LEU A 129 9.22 3.93 17.63
CA LEU A 129 9.76 4.89 16.67
C LEU A 129 9.07 6.25 16.78
N LEU A 130 7.74 6.26 16.89
CA LEU A 130 6.94 7.49 17.05
C LEU A 130 7.22 8.19 18.38
N ASP A 131 7.33 7.43 19.48
CA ASP A 131 7.74 7.95 20.80
C ASP A 131 9.17 8.50 20.78
N SER A 132 10.01 7.98 19.89
CA SER A 132 11.39 8.44 19.66
C SER A 132 11.51 9.58 18.64
N GLY A 133 10.39 10.11 18.17
CA GLY A 133 10.34 11.31 17.32
C GLY A 133 10.25 11.06 15.82
N ALA A 134 10.04 9.83 15.37
CA ALA A 134 9.76 9.55 13.96
C ALA A 134 8.53 10.33 13.48
N ASP A 135 8.61 10.91 12.28
CA ASP A 135 7.50 11.66 11.68
C ASP A 135 6.43 10.70 11.14
N PRO A 136 5.18 10.72 11.65
CA PRO A 136 4.09 9.89 11.11
C PRO A 136 3.71 10.25 9.67
N ASN A 137 4.17 11.39 9.16
CA ASN A 137 4.02 11.83 7.76
C ASN A 137 5.27 11.54 6.91
N THR A 138 6.16 10.66 7.37
CA THR A 138 7.31 10.20 6.56
C THR A 138 6.87 9.60 5.22
N GLY A 139 7.72 9.67 4.22
CA GLY A 139 7.41 9.24 2.86
C GLY A 139 8.47 9.69 1.85
N PHE A 140 8.16 9.53 0.57
CA PHE A 140 9.04 9.87 -0.55
C PHE A 140 8.23 10.16 -1.81
N LEU A 141 8.84 10.79 -2.82
CA LEU A 141 8.29 10.89 -4.18
C LEU A 141 8.77 9.70 -5.00
N HIS A 142 7.87 8.87 -5.51
CA HIS A 142 8.25 7.66 -6.24
C HIS A 142 8.66 8.00 -7.67
N SER A 143 9.94 7.78 -8.00
CA SER A 143 10.49 7.92 -9.36
C SER A 143 10.15 9.25 -10.06
N GLY A 144 10.06 10.34 -9.28
CA GLY A 144 9.76 11.69 -9.77
C GLY A 144 8.27 11.97 -9.97
N LEU A 145 7.38 11.07 -9.56
CA LEU A 145 5.94 11.35 -9.49
C LEU A 145 5.67 12.47 -8.48
N PRO A 146 4.73 13.39 -8.76
CA PRO A 146 4.44 14.51 -7.88
C PRO A 146 3.68 14.08 -6.61
N THR A 147 3.04 12.90 -6.63
CA THR A 147 2.26 12.38 -5.50
C THR A 147 3.17 11.66 -4.50
N PRO A 148 3.12 12.02 -3.21
CA PRO A 148 3.93 11.37 -2.19
C PRO A 148 3.40 9.98 -1.83
N PHE A 149 4.35 9.07 -1.64
CA PHE A 149 4.17 7.74 -1.08
C PHE A 149 4.51 7.81 0.42
N THR A 150 3.49 7.92 1.27
CA THR A 150 3.66 8.15 2.72
C THR A 150 3.60 6.85 3.53
N ALA A 151 3.87 6.93 4.83
CA ALA A 151 3.63 5.85 5.78
C ALA A 151 2.21 5.26 5.65
N ILE A 152 1.17 6.09 5.49
CA ILE A 152 -0.22 5.64 5.31
C ILE A 152 -0.38 4.86 3.99
N THR A 153 0.22 5.35 2.89
CA THR A 153 0.30 4.61 1.62
C THR A 153 0.94 3.23 1.80
N GLY A 154 2.07 3.14 2.52
CA GLY A 154 2.76 1.87 2.79
C GLY A 154 1.90 0.89 3.57
N VAL A 155 1.23 1.37 4.62
CA VAL A 155 0.37 0.58 5.50
C VAL A 155 -0.86 0.04 4.77
N PHE A 156 -1.54 0.87 3.99
CA PHE A 156 -2.70 0.42 3.23
C PHE A 156 -2.34 -0.45 2.05
N GLY A 157 -1.16 -0.28 1.45
CA GLY A 157 -0.74 -1.09 0.31
C GLY A 157 -1.71 -0.99 -0.87
N GLU A 158 -1.77 -2.06 -1.65
CA GLU A 158 -2.53 -2.20 -2.90
C GLU A 158 -2.19 -1.14 -3.94
N GLY A 159 -2.84 -1.22 -5.09
CA GLY A 159 -2.56 -0.41 -6.25
C GLY A 159 -3.06 -1.14 -7.47
N GLU A 160 -2.52 -0.76 -8.63
CA GLU A 160 -2.90 -1.32 -9.93
C GLU A 160 -2.62 -2.83 -10.04
N GLU A 161 -1.55 -3.30 -9.39
CA GLU A 161 -1.16 -4.73 -9.37
C GLU A 161 -1.93 -5.55 -8.32
N GLY A 162 -2.71 -4.88 -7.48
CA GLY A 162 -3.68 -5.52 -6.60
C GLY A 162 -3.18 -6.21 -5.35
N ALA A 163 -4.10 -6.83 -4.61
CA ALA A 163 -3.83 -7.40 -3.29
C ALA A 163 -2.88 -8.62 -3.32
N GLY A 164 -2.76 -9.33 -4.45
CA GLY A 164 -1.82 -10.43 -4.60
C GLY A 164 -0.35 -10.00 -4.68
N ARG A 165 -0.09 -8.91 -5.42
CA ARG A 165 1.26 -8.41 -5.69
C ARG A 165 1.66 -7.23 -4.82
N GLN A 166 0.70 -6.40 -4.42
CA GLN A 166 0.88 -5.25 -3.55
C GLN A 166 -0.08 -5.41 -2.35
N PRO A 167 0.02 -6.47 -1.52
CA PRO A 167 -0.88 -6.65 -0.39
C PRO A 167 -0.84 -5.46 0.57
N ARG A 168 -1.86 -5.33 1.40
CA ARG A 168 -1.84 -4.42 2.55
C ARG A 168 -0.75 -4.84 3.54
N HIS A 169 -0.32 -3.93 4.41
CA HIS A 169 0.51 -4.34 5.53
C HIS A 169 -0.26 -5.39 6.39
N PRO A 170 0.38 -6.45 6.91
CA PRO A 170 -0.28 -7.49 7.70
C PRO A 170 -1.04 -6.98 8.95
N ARG A 171 -0.64 -5.79 9.43
CA ARG A 171 -1.27 -5.00 10.51
C ARG A 171 -1.83 -3.68 10.01
N SER A 172 -2.45 -3.68 8.83
CA SER A 172 -2.82 -2.46 8.11
C SER A 172 -3.68 -1.51 8.96
N MET A 173 -4.79 -2.02 9.51
CA MET A 173 -5.73 -1.18 10.25
C MET A 173 -5.13 -0.67 11.56
N GLU A 174 -4.44 -1.54 12.31
CA GLU A 174 -3.84 -1.18 13.60
C GLU A 174 -2.75 -0.11 13.44
N LEU A 175 -1.88 -0.24 12.43
CA LEU A 175 -0.85 0.76 12.15
C LEU A 175 -1.45 2.07 11.62
N ALA A 176 -2.48 2.02 10.77
CA ALA A 176 -3.12 3.23 10.25
C ALA A 176 -3.78 4.01 11.39
N ILE A 177 -4.50 3.34 12.29
CA ILE A 177 -5.08 3.94 13.51
C ILE A 177 -3.99 4.60 14.35
N LEU A 178 -2.88 3.90 14.60
CA LEU A 178 -1.76 4.44 15.37
C LEU A 178 -1.17 5.69 14.70
N LEU A 179 -0.85 5.62 13.41
CA LEU A 179 -0.27 6.74 12.66
C LEU A 179 -1.17 7.97 12.70
N LEU A 180 -2.48 7.81 12.45
CA LEU A 180 -3.46 8.89 12.52
C LEU A 180 -3.57 9.47 13.93
N ALA A 181 -3.60 8.62 14.96
CA ALA A 181 -3.60 9.05 16.36
C ALA A 181 -2.31 9.80 16.76
N ARG A 182 -1.19 9.54 16.07
CA ARG A 182 0.09 10.24 16.26
C ARG A 182 0.29 11.44 15.33
N GLY A 183 -0.69 11.78 14.48
CA GLY A 183 -0.67 12.99 13.66
C GLY A 183 -0.29 12.78 12.19
N ALA A 184 -0.40 11.56 11.66
CA ALA A 184 -0.44 11.36 10.22
C ALA A 184 -1.64 12.11 9.63
N HIS A 185 -1.42 12.78 8.50
CA HIS A 185 -2.47 13.51 7.82
C HIS A 185 -3.44 12.55 7.13
N PRO A 186 -4.77 12.67 7.32
CA PRO A 186 -5.73 11.71 6.77
C PRO A 186 -5.87 11.81 5.25
N ALA A 187 -5.49 12.94 4.65
CA ALA A 187 -5.55 13.12 3.20
C ALA A 187 -4.29 12.61 2.49
N ASP A 188 -4.08 11.31 2.54
CA ASP A 188 -3.04 10.63 1.76
C ASP A 188 -3.56 10.35 0.34
N GLN A 189 -3.04 11.11 -0.64
CA GLN A 189 -3.50 11.03 -2.03
C GLN A 189 -3.21 9.67 -2.68
N GLN A 190 -2.02 9.11 -2.44
CA GLN A 190 -1.61 7.86 -3.06
C GLN A 190 -2.35 6.67 -2.46
N ALA A 191 -2.63 6.68 -1.15
CA ALA A 191 -3.48 5.68 -0.49
C ALA A 191 -4.90 5.68 -1.05
N LEU A 192 -5.50 6.87 -1.21
CA LEU A 192 -6.84 7.01 -1.82
C LEU A 192 -6.84 6.43 -3.23
N TYR A 193 -5.82 6.73 -4.04
CA TYR A 193 -5.67 6.15 -5.38
C TYR A 193 -5.52 4.63 -5.33
N ASN A 194 -4.56 4.12 -4.56
CA ASN A 194 -4.23 2.70 -4.51
C ASN A 194 -5.40 1.81 -4.08
N ARG A 195 -6.28 2.33 -3.22
CA ARG A 195 -7.37 1.56 -2.63
C ARG A 195 -8.71 1.73 -3.34
N MET A 196 -8.80 2.60 -4.36
CA MET A 196 -10.06 2.81 -5.11
C MET A 196 -10.42 1.64 -6.05
N PHE A 197 -9.45 0.82 -6.45
CA PHE A 197 -9.63 -0.22 -7.48
C PHE A 197 -10.56 -1.37 -7.05
N ARG A 198 -10.87 -1.51 -5.77
CA ARG A 198 -11.67 -2.61 -5.18
C ARG A 198 -12.83 -2.05 -4.36
N PRO A 199 -13.89 -2.83 -4.08
CA PRO A 199 -15.04 -2.36 -3.30
C PRO A 199 -14.75 -2.11 -1.82
N ASP A 200 -13.66 -2.67 -1.26
CA ASP A 200 -13.32 -2.47 0.17
C ASP A 200 -13.06 -0.99 0.52
N ASP A 201 -13.91 -0.45 1.38
CA ASP A 201 -13.93 0.94 1.85
C ASP A 201 -13.35 1.15 3.25
N SER A 202 -12.80 0.12 3.88
CA SER A 202 -12.31 0.19 5.27
C SER A 202 -11.28 1.32 5.51
N HIS A 203 -10.46 1.61 4.50
CA HIS A 203 -9.52 2.72 4.51
C HIS A 203 -10.23 4.08 4.48
N LEU A 204 -11.27 4.26 3.65
CA LEU A 204 -12.05 5.50 3.58
C LEU A 204 -12.81 5.75 4.87
N GLU A 205 -13.47 4.72 5.42
CA GLU A 205 -14.16 4.80 6.71
C GLU A 205 -13.23 5.31 7.81
N LEU A 206 -12.03 4.73 7.91
CA LEU A 206 -11.03 5.17 8.88
C LEU A 206 -10.60 6.62 8.62
N LEU A 207 -10.22 6.96 7.38
CA LEU A 207 -9.72 8.31 7.07
C LEU A 207 -10.81 9.37 7.30
N PHE A 208 -12.07 9.09 6.98
CA PHE A 208 -13.20 9.98 7.30
C PHE A 208 -13.41 10.13 8.81
N ALA A 209 -13.32 9.05 9.59
CA ALA A 209 -13.37 9.13 11.05
C ALA A 209 -12.23 10.00 11.64
N HIS A 210 -11.14 10.18 10.90
CA HIS A 210 -10.02 11.06 11.24
C HIS A 210 -10.04 12.42 10.50
N GLY A 211 -11.17 12.82 9.91
CA GLY A 211 -11.39 14.16 9.38
C GLY A 211 -10.94 14.38 7.94
N LEU A 212 -10.84 13.32 7.12
CA LEU A 212 -10.45 13.41 5.71
C LEU A 212 -11.25 14.46 4.92
N ALA A 213 -12.58 14.54 5.09
CA ALA A 213 -13.45 15.46 4.34
C ALA A 213 -13.04 16.94 4.51
N GLU A 214 -12.75 17.33 5.75
CA GLU A 214 -12.43 18.70 6.15
C GLU A 214 -10.92 18.98 6.22
N ALA A 215 -10.09 17.98 5.91
CA ALA A 215 -8.65 18.08 6.05
C ALA A 215 -8.08 19.17 5.12
N GLY A 216 -7.35 20.12 5.70
CA GLY A 216 -6.62 21.15 4.97
C GLY A 216 -5.39 20.63 4.22
N PRO A 217 -4.49 21.54 3.81
CA PRO A 217 -3.19 21.15 3.25
C PRO A 217 -2.39 20.32 4.26
N GLY A 218 -1.83 19.21 3.79
CA GLY A 218 -0.99 18.33 4.57
C GLY A 218 0.49 18.72 4.53
N PRO A 219 1.35 18.01 5.29
CA PRO A 219 2.79 18.29 5.31
C PRO A 219 3.45 18.20 3.92
N TRP A 220 2.95 17.32 3.05
CA TRP A 220 3.52 17.13 1.72
C TRP A 220 3.19 18.25 0.73
N ASP A 221 2.14 19.04 0.95
CA ASP A 221 1.91 20.27 0.16
C ASP A 221 3.00 21.33 0.39
N THR A 222 3.72 21.23 1.51
CA THR A 222 4.87 22.11 1.81
C THR A 222 6.22 21.49 1.42
N ARG A 223 6.30 20.15 1.36
CA ARG A 223 7.54 19.39 1.06
C ARG A 223 7.71 19.18 -0.44
N ALA A 224 6.67 18.64 -1.07
CA ALA A 224 6.61 18.49 -2.52
C ALA A 224 6.07 19.81 -3.09
N GLY A 225 6.74 20.34 -4.10
CA GLY A 225 6.32 21.58 -4.76
C GLY A 225 4.91 21.52 -5.39
N ALA A 226 4.49 22.63 -6.00
CA ALA A 226 3.12 22.97 -6.41
C ALA A 226 2.42 22.07 -7.47
N ASP A 227 2.94 20.88 -7.81
CA ASP A 227 2.41 20.01 -8.87
C ASP A 227 1.55 18.84 -8.35
N THR A 228 1.09 18.89 -7.10
CA THR A 228 0.18 17.88 -6.53
C THR A 228 -1.25 18.06 -7.05
N GLU A 229 -1.98 16.95 -7.18
CA GLU A 229 -3.38 16.98 -7.57
C GLU A 229 -4.23 17.71 -6.52
N SER A 230 -5.16 18.55 -6.96
CA SER A 230 -6.07 19.23 -6.03
C SER A 230 -7.08 18.26 -5.40
N ARG A 231 -7.55 18.57 -4.19
CA ARG A 231 -8.54 17.73 -3.48
C ARG A 231 -9.81 17.48 -4.31
N ALA A 232 -10.27 18.46 -5.07
CA ALA A 232 -11.43 18.32 -5.94
C ALA A 232 -11.21 17.30 -7.07
N GLN A 233 -10.00 17.24 -7.62
CA GLN A 233 -9.65 16.24 -8.64
C GLN A 233 -9.56 14.83 -8.04
N VAL A 234 -8.98 14.69 -6.84
CA VAL A 234 -8.97 13.42 -6.09
C VAL A 234 -10.40 12.92 -5.88
N TRP A 235 -11.32 13.78 -5.43
CA TRP A 235 -12.72 13.39 -5.22
C TRP A 235 -13.43 13.01 -6.49
N ARG A 236 -13.27 13.79 -7.56
CA ARG A 236 -13.84 13.45 -8.86
C ARG A 236 -13.35 12.08 -9.31
N ARG A 237 -12.07 11.74 -9.14
CA ARG A 237 -11.54 10.41 -9.47
C ARG A 237 -12.20 9.31 -8.65
N GLN A 238 -12.33 9.48 -7.34
CA GLN A 238 -12.99 8.49 -6.46
C GLN A 238 -14.44 8.25 -6.90
N VAL A 239 -15.17 9.32 -7.17
CA VAL A 239 -16.57 9.29 -7.59
C VAL A 239 -16.72 8.66 -8.97
N ASP A 240 -15.91 9.09 -9.96
CA ASP A 240 -15.94 8.55 -11.31
C ASP A 240 -15.59 7.06 -11.32
N TRP A 241 -14.56 6.66 -10.57
CA TRP A 241 -14.16 5.26 -10.47
C TRP A 241 -15.27 4.41 -9.83
N ALA A 242 -15.82 4.86 -8.71
CA ALA A 242 -16.91 4.17 -8.02
C ALA A 242 -18.14 4.01 -8.91
N ALA A 243 -18.52 5.05 -9.66
CA ALA A 243 -19.63 5.00 -10.59
C ALA A 243 -19.39 4.03 -11.75
N GLN A 244 -18.19 4.03 -12.34
CA GLN A 244 -17.83 3.16 -13.47
C GLN A 244 -17.75 1.67 -13.11
N HIS A 245 -17.50 1.36 -11.83
CA HIS A 245 -17.33 -0.01 -11.34
C HIS A 245 -18.48 -0.48 -10.44
N GLY A 246 -19.56 0.31 -10.34
CA GLY A 246 -20.76 -0.09 -9.58
C GLY A 246 -20.58 -0.10 -8.07
N PHE A 247 -19.58 0.59 -7.51
CA PHE A 247 -19.32 0.68 -6.07
C PHE A 247 -20.30 1.65 -5.41
N THR A 248 -21.56 1.25 -5.34
CA THR A 248 -22.66 2.05 -4.79
C THR A 248 -22.49 2.37 -3.30
N GLU A 249 -21.93 1.45 -2.51
CA GLU A 249 -21.59 1.66 -1.10
C GLU A 249 -20.55 2.78 -0.94
N ARG A 250 -19.49 2.78 -1.75
CA ARG A 250 -18.51 3.87 -1.80
C ARG A 250 -19.15 5.21 -2.12
N LEU A 251 -20.04 5.26 -3.12
CA LEU A 251 -20.73 6.51 -3.49
C LEU A 251 -21.61 7.03 -2.33
N ALA A 252 -22.27 6.12 -1.59
CA ALA A 252 -23.03 6.48 -0.40
C ALA A 252 -22.11 7.02 0.72
N LEU A 253 -21.02 6.31 1.02
CA LEU A 253 -20.02 6.72 2.01
C LEU A 253 -19.45 8.12 1.70
N LEU A 254 -19.11 8.39 0.44
CA LEU A 254 -18.63 9.70 -0.02
C LEU A 254 -19.69 10.79 0.21
N ALA A 255 -20.95 10.53 -0.18
CA ALA A 255 -22.06 11.47 -0.01
C ALA A 255 -22.37 11.77 1.47
N GLU A 256 -22.36 10.75 2.32
CA GLU A 256 -22.55 10.87 3.78
C GLU A 256 -21.50 11.76 4.44
N ASN A 257 -20.29 11.81 3.86
CA ASN A 257 -19.19 12.66 4.29
C ASN A 257 -19.10 13.99 3.51
N GLY A 258 -20.18 14.39 2.83
CA GLY A 258 -20.30 15.71 2.19
C GLY A 258 -19.57 15.85 0.85
N ILE A 259 -19.11 14.75 0.25
CA ILE A 259 -18.52 14.78 -1.09
C ILE A 259 -19.64 14.73 -2.12
N ASP A 260 -19.59 15.65 -3.09
CA ASP A 260 -20.61 15.72 -4.15
C ASP A 260 -20.50 14.51 -5.09
N THR A 261 -21.51 13.65 -5.05
CA THR A 261 -21.68 12.50 -5.93
C THR A 261 -22.85 12.69 -6.91
N ALA A 262 -23.46 13.89 -6.96
CA ALA A 262 -24.61 14.14 -7.79
C ALA A 262 -24.25 14.10 -9.28
N GLY A 263 -25.20 13.60 -10.10
CA GLY A 263 -25.08 13.63 -11.56
C GLY A 263 -24.20 12.54 -12.17
N VAL A 264 -23.65 11.61 -11.38
CA VAL A 264 -22.99 10.43 -11.92
C VAL A 264 -23.97 9.33 -12.32
N THR A 265 -23.67 8.64 -13.41
CA THR A 265 -24.40 7.45 -13.83
C THR A 265 -23.65 6.22 -13.36
N VAL A 266 -24.27 5.45 -12.45
CA VAL A 266 -23.68 4.19 -11.99
C VAL A 266 -23.80 3.14 -13.08
N ILE A 267 -22.66 2.55 -13.45
CA ILE A 267 -22.58 1.39 -14.33
C ILE A 267 -22.50 0.17 -13.43
N LEU A 268 -23.55 -0.64 -13.42
CA LEU A 268 -23.52 -1.92 -12.71
C LEU A 268 -22.73 -2.95 -13.55
N PRO A 269 -21.93 -3.82 -12.91
CA PRO A 269 -21.26 -4.89 -13.62
C PRO A 269 -22.30 -5.77 -14.33
N VAL A 270 -22.15 -5.90 -15.64
CA VAL A 270 -23.04 -6.72 -16.49
C VAL A 270 -22.46 -8.11 -16.57
N ILE A 271 -23.17 -9.10 -16.04
CA ILE A 271 -22.89 -10.50 -16.34
C ILE A 271 -23.30 -10.75 -17.80
N PRO A 272 -22.39 -11.24 -18.66
CA PRO A 272 -22.75 -11.57 -20.03
C PRO A 272 -23.86 -12.62 -20.08
N ASP A 273 -24.75 -12.53 -21.08
CA ASP A 273 -25.85 -13.51 -21.27
C ASP A 273 -25.33 -14.95 -21.31
N ASP A 274 -24.15 -15.15 -21.91
CA ASP A 274 -23.38 -16.38 -21.83
C ASP A 274 -22.13 -16.15 -20.94
N PRO A 275 -22.13 -16.63 -19.67
CA PRO A 275 -20.99 -16.46 -18.77
C PRO A 275 -19.76 -17.28 -19.20
N ASN A 276 -19.92 -18.16 -20.20
CA ASN A 276 -18.85 -18.96 -20.81
C ASN A 276 -18.40 -18.42 -22.17
N ALA A 277 -18.87 -17.23 -22.58
CA ALA A 277 -18.44 -16.59 -23.82
C ALA A 277 -16.91 -16.46 -23.84
N ARG A 278 -16.30 -16.82 -24.96
CA ARG A 278 -14.84 -16.83 -25.11
C ARG A 278 -14.38 -15.65 -25.96
N GLY A 279 -13.37 -14.94 -25.46
CA GLY A 279 -12.64 -13.91 -26.20
C GLY A 279 -11.80 -14.50 -27.34
N ALA A 280 -11.07 -13.63 -28.05
CA ALA A 280 -10.20 -14.03 -29.15
C ALA A 280 -9.03 -14.92 -28.69
N ASP A 281 -8.60 -14.77 -27.44
CA ASP A 281 -7.61 -15.58 -26.73
C ASP A 281 -8.21 -16.83 -26.08
N GLY A 282 -9.53 -17.05 -26.21
CA GLY A 282 -10.24 -18.15 -25.58
C GLY A 282 -10.53 -17.95 -24.10
N ALA A 283 -10.15 -16.83 -23.49
CA ALA A 283 -10.45 -16.51 -22.11
C ALA A 283 -11.95 -16.22 -21.93
N THR A 284 -12.49 -16.62 -20.78
CA THR A 284 -13.88 -16.34 -20.38
C THR A 284 -13.91 -15.17 -19.40
N PRO A 285 -15.08 -14.56 -19.13
CA PRO A 285 -15.23 -13.58 -18.05
C PRO A 285 -14.65 -14.05 -16.71
N LEU A 286 -14.77 -15.36 -16.41
CA LEU A 286 -14.23 -15.95 -15.19
C LEU A 286 -12.70 -15.89 -15.13
N HIS A 287 -11.99 -16.00 -16.27
CA HIS A 287 -10.53 -15.83 -16.32
C HIS A 287 -10.12 -14.39 -15.94
N HIS A 288 -10.81 -13.39 -16.48
CA HIS A 288 -10.52 -11.98 -16.18
C HIS A 288 -10.86 -11.62 -14.73
N ALA A 289 -11.98 -12.13 -14.20
CA ALA A 289 -12.35 -11.96 -12.80
C ALA A 289 -11.32 -12.63 -11.87
N ALA A 290 -10.81 -13.81 -12.26
CA ALA A 290 -9.78 -14.52 -11.51
C ALA A 290 -8.43 -13.78 -11.47
N TRP A 291 -8.01 -13.18 -12.60
CA TRP A 291 -6.77 -12.38 -12.67
C TRP A 291 -6.82 -11.16 -11.76
N THR A 292 -7.93 -10.42 -11.79
CA THR A 292 -8.12 -9.19 -11.01
C THR A 292 -8.38 -9.46 -9.53
N GLY A 293 -8.80 -10.69 -9.20
CA GLY A 293 -9.19 -11.10 -7.85
C GLY A 293 -10.56 -10.56 -7.44
N ASP A 294 -11.44 -10.24 -8.39
CA ASP A 294 -12.79 -9.74 -8.12
C ASP A 294 -13.69 -10.87 -7.62
N LEU A 295 -13.71 -11.07 -6.30
CA LEU A 295 -14.43 -12.17 -5.66
C LEU A 295 -15.94 -12.12 -5.89
N ASP A 296 -16.52 -10.92 -5.98
CA ASP A 296 -17.96 -10.75 -6.17
C ASP A 296 -18.35 -11.04 -7.62
N LEU A 297 -17.55 -10.59 -8.59
CA LEU A 297 -17.73 -10.97 -9.98
C LEU A 297 -17.52 -12.48 -10.20
N ILE A 298 -16.53 -13.10 -9.54
CA ILE A 298 -16.34 -14.55 -9.56
C ILE A 298 -17.61 -15.25 -9.05
N ARG A 299 -18.16 -14.85 -7.91
CA ARG A 299 -19.40 -15.43 -7.36
C ARG A 299 -20.57 -15.26 -8.33
N ALA A 300 -20.79 -14.05 -8.83
CA ALA A 300 -21.89 -13.75 -9.75
C ALA A 300 -21.80 -14.54 -11.06
N LEU A 301 -20.60 -14.70 -11.61
CA LEU A 301 -20.38 -15.53 -12.81
C LEU A 301 -20.64 -17.01 -12.53
N LEU A 302 -20.17 -17.53 -11.40
CA LEU A 302 -20.42 -18.93 -11.00
C LEU A 302 -21.92 -19.19 -10.78
N ASP A 303 -22.63 -18.26 -10.13
CA ASP A 303 -24.08 -18.32 -9.93
C ASP A 303 -24.85 -18.27 -11.26
N ALA A 304 -24.31 -17.55 -12.26
CA ALA A 304 -24.84 -17.52 -13.62
C ALA A 304 -24.53 -18.78 -14.44
N GLY A 305 -23.72 -19.71 -13.93
CA GLY A 305 -23.36 -20.96 -14.61
C GLY A 305 -22.03 -20.93 -15.38
N ALA A 306 -21.10 -20.04 -15.02
CA ALA A 306 -19.74 -20.08 -15.53
C ALA A 306 -19.04 -21.42 -15.19
N ASP A 307 -18.43 -22.04 -16.20
CA ASP A 307 -17.64 -23.26 -16.10
C ASP A 307 -16.20 -22.91 -15.75
N ARG A 308 -15.80 -23.28 -14.53
CA ARG A 308 -14.44 -23.05 -13.99
C ARG A 308 -13.37 -23.95 -14.63
N THR A 309 -13.74 -24.89 -15.49
CA THR A 309 -12.82 -25.85 -16.13
C THR A 309 -12.41 -25.44 -17.56
N VAL A 310 -13.01 -24.38 -18.11
CA VAL A 310 -12.62 -23.84 -19.42
C VAL A 310 -11.17 -23.40 -19.37
N VAL A 311 -10.42 -23.73 -20.41
CA VAL A 311 -9.04 -23.28 -20.59
C VAL A 311 -8.95 -22.20 -21.67
N ASP A 312 -8.06 -21.23 -21.49
CA ASP A 312 -7.71 -20.27 -22.54
C ASP A 312 -6.96 -20.94 -23.72
N LEU A 313 -6.80 -20.24 -24.84
CA LEU A 313 -6.09 -20.75 -26.02
C LEU A 313 -4.60 -20.42 -26.04
N GLN A 314 -4.17 -19.41 -25.29
CA GLN A 314 -2.80 -18.91 -25.29
C GLN A 314 -1.87 -19.80 -24.46
N TYR A 315 -2.33 -20.25 -23.30
CA TYR A 315 -1.55 -21.05 -22.34
C TYR A 315 -2.22 -22.37 -21.99
N GLY A 316 -3.48 -22.56 -22.33
CA GLY A 316 -4.23 -23.76 -21.97
C GLY A 316 -4.48 -23.85 -20.47
N THR A 317 -4.65 -22.69 -19.81
CA THR A 317 -4.84 -22.60 -18.37
C THR A 317 -6.25 -22.17 -18.01
N THR A 318 -6.69 -22.58 -16.83
CA THR A 318 -8.01 -22.33 -16.25
C THR A 318 -8.09 -20.97 -15.57
N PRO A 319 -9.29 -20.46 -15.23
CA PRO A 319 -9.44 -19.27 -14.41
C PRO A 319 -8.68 -19.37 -13.08
N ARG A 320 -8.69 -20.55 -12.45
CA ARG A 320 -7.97 -20.77 -11.20
C ARG A 320 -6.46 -20.57 -11.39
N GLU A 321 -5.90 -21.11 -12.47
CA GLU A 321 -4.47 -20.95 -12.77
C GLU A 321 -4.10 -19.50 -13.12
N TRP A 322 -5.02 -18.72 -13.72
CA TRP A 322 -4.86 -17.26 -13.86
C TRP A 322 -4.81 -16.57 -12.49
N ALA A 323 -5.69 -16.93 -11.56
CA ALA A 323 -5.65 -16.41 -10.18
C ALA A 323 -4.36 -16.83 -9.45
N GLU A 324 -3.86 -18.06 -9.66
CA GLU A 324 -2.60 -18.52 -9.08
C GLU A 324 -1.41 -17.71 -9.62
N HIS A 325 -1.38 -17.44 -10.92
CA HIS A 325 -0.36 -16.62 -11.55
C HIS A 325 -0.39 -15.17 -11.07
N ALA A 326 -1.59 -14.60 -10.90
CA ALA A 326 -1.77 -13.24 -10.38
C ALA A 326 -1.68 -13.14 -8.85
N TYR A 327 -1.37 -14.23 -8.15
CA TYR A 327 -1.28 -14.31 -6.69
C TYR A 327 -2.60 -13.95 -5.95
N GLN A 328 -3.75 -14.16 -6.57
CA GLN A 328 -5.07 -13.90 -6.01
C GLN A 328 -5.55 -15.07 -5.14
N LEU A 329 -4.94 -15.25 -3.96
CA LEU A 329 -5.15 -16.44 -3.11
C LEU A 329 -6.62 -16.72 -2.77
N GLU A 330 -7.42 -15.69 -2.53
CA GLU A 330 -8.85 -15.85 -2.23
C GLU A 330 -9.65 -16.27 -3.46
N ALA A 331 -9.32 -15.75 -4.65
CA ALA A 331 -9.89 -16.20 -5.90
C ALA A 331 -9.53 -17.65 -6.19
N VAL A 332 -8.28 -18.06 -5.94
CA VAL A 332 -7.85 -19.47 -6.05
C VAL A 332 -8.70 -20.39 -5.17
N ARG A 333 -8.93 -19.99 -3.90
CA ARG A 333 -9.79 -20.75 -2.97
C ARG A 333 -11.24 -20.81 -3.43
N LEU A 334 -11.77 -19.71 -3.97
CA LEU A 334 -13.14 -19.62 -4.45
C LEU A 334 -13.37 -20.45 -5.73
N LEU A 335 -12.34 -20.56 -6.57
CA LEU A 335 -12.35 -21.33 -7.82
C LEU A 335 -11.93 -22.80 -7.65
N SER A 336 -11.60 -23.21 -6.42
CA SER A 336 -11.25 -24.60 -6.09
C SER A 336 -12.46 -25.55 -6.10
#